data_AF-A0A165CP49-F1
#
_entry.id   AF-A0A165CP49-F1
#
_cell.length_a   1.000
_cell.length_b   1.000
_cell.length_c   1.000
_cell.angle_alpha   90.00
_cell.angle_beta   90.00
_cell.angle_gamma   90.00
#
_symmetry.space_group_name_H-M   'P 1'
#
loop_
_entity.id
_entity.type
_entity.pdbx_description
1 polymer ?
#
loop_
_entity_poly.entity_id
_entity_poly.type
_entity_poly.pdbx_seq_one_letter_code
_entity_poly.pdbx_strand_id
1 'polypeptide(L)'
;MLVLDGHESHVNAEFNTYCKEHDIIPLCLPPHSSHLTQPLDISLFGPLKRAYSDKINNLVRGGVTHIKKDDFFPAFRAAFQVAFKEQNIKSGFRAAGLVPFNPDAVLSKLTLRL
;
A
#
# COMPACT_ATOMS: atom_id res chain seq x y z
N MET A 1 15.53 -1.81 6.11
CA MET A 1 15.17 -1.71 4.68
C MET A 1 13.82 -1.03 4.56
N LEU A 2 13.68 -0.07 3.65
CA LEU A 2 12.46 0.68 3.38
C LEU A 2 12.14 0.57 1.88
N VAL A 3 10.95 0.09 1.52
CA VAL A 3 10.53 -0.08 0.12
C VAL A 3 9.65 1.09 -0.29
N LEU A 4 9.97 1.72 -1.42
CA LEU A 4 9.35 2.96 -1.91
C LEU A 4 8.88 2.79 -3.35
N ASP A 5 7.84 3.52 -3.74
CA ASP A 5 7.30 3.52 -5.12
C ASP A 5 8.21 4.23 -6.14
N GLY A 6 9.28 4.89 -5.67
CA GLY A 6 10.26 5.57 -6.49
C GLY A 6 9.80 6.90 -7.07
N HIS A 7 8.67 7.46 -6.60
CA HIS A 7 8.22 8.77 -7.05
C HIS A 7 9.18 9.87 -6.59
N GLU A 8 9.51 10.82 -7.48
CA GLU A 8 10.62 11.78 -7.30
C GLU A 8 10.48 12.64 -6.03
N SER A 9 9.26 12.88 -5.54
CA SER A 9 9.02 13.59 -4.28
C SER A 9 9.57 12.87 -3.04
N HIS A 10 9.83 11.56 -3.13
CA HIS A 10 10.28 10.74 -2.01
C HIS A 10 11.78 10.47 -1.98
N VAL A 11 12.53 10.87 -3.02
CA VAL A 11 13.95 10.52 -3.17
C VAL A 11 14.75 11.79 -3.47
N ASN A 12 15.19 12.47 -2.41
CA ASN A 12 16.06 13.65 -2.51
C ASN A 12 17.36 13.43 -1.70
N ALA A 13 18.31 14.36 -1.83
CA ALA A 13 19.61 14.27 -1.19
C ALA A 13 19.53 14.23 0.35
N GLU A 14 18.60 14.98 0.94
CA GLU A 14 18.37 15.02 2.38
C GLU A 14 17.83 13.68 2.89
N PHE A 15 16.86 13.10 2.19
CA PHE A 15 16.30 11.78 2.49
C PHE A 15 17.36 10.68 2.42
N ASN A 16 18.20 10.70 1.39
CA ASN A 16 19.28 9.72 1.25
C ASN A 16 20.34 9.87 2.34
N THR A 17 20.66 11.11 2.72
CA THR A 17 21.57 11.40 3.85
C THR A 17 21.00 10.84 5.14
N TYR A 18 19.73 11.14 5.44
CA TYR A 18 19.03 10.61 6.60
C TYR A 18 19.02 9.08 6.63
N CYS A 19 18.69 8.43 5.50
CA CYS A 19 18.71 6.97 5.42
C CYS A 19 20.10 6.39 5.72
N LYS A 20 21.16 7.03 5.21
CA LYS A 20 22.55 6.60 5.44
C LYS A 20 22.98 6.79 6.91
N GLU A 21 22.62 7.90 7.53
CA GLU A 21 22.93 8.19 8.95
C GLU A 21 22.21 7.23 9.92
N HIS A 22 21.08 6.66 9.51
CA HIS A 22 20.25 5.77 10.32
C HIS A 22 20.27 4.29 9.89
N ASP A 23 21.24 3.88 9.06
CA ASP A 23 21.37 2.50 8.55
C ASP A 23 20.10 1.95 7.88
N ILE A 24 19.32 2.84 7.25
CA ILE A 24 18.14 2.49 6.47
C ILE A 24 18.57 2.29 5.02
N ILE A 25 18.31 1.10 4.48
CA ILE A 25 18.48 0.81 3.04
C ILE A 25 17.17 1.17 2.32
N PRO A 26 17.09 2.28 1.56
CA PRO A 26 15.95 2.56 0.70
C PRO A 26 16.01 1.70 -0.58
N LEU A 27 14.89 1.10 -0.95
CA LEU A 27 14.72 0.32 -2.17
C LEU A 27 13.57 0.92 -2.99
N CYS A 28 13.89 1.52 -4.13
CA CYS A 28 12.90 2.04 -5.06
C CYS A 28 12.42 0.91 -5.99
N LEU A 29 11.10 0.74 -6.07
CA LEU A 29 10.47 -0.19 -7.00
C LEU A 29 10.58 0.33 -8.45
N PRO A 30 10.59 -0.56 -9.46
CA PRO A 30 10.59 -0.14 -10.85
C PRO A 30 9.37 0.76 -11.16
N PRO A 31 9.54 1.80 -12.00
CA PRO A 31 8.44 2.69 -12.36
C PRO A 31 7.29 1.92 -13.02
N HIS A 32 6.07 2.40 -12.83
CA HIS A 32 4.83 1.81 -13.39
C HIS A 32 4.59 0.33 -13.02
N SER A 33 5.26 -0.19 -12.00
CA SER A 33 5.16 -1.59 -11.58
C SER A 33 4.40 -1.81 -10.26
N SER A 34 3.80 -0.76 -9.66
CA SER A 34 3.22 -0.83 -8.31
C SER A 34 2.15 -1.92 -8.17
N HIS A 35 1.33 -2.13 -9.20
CA HIS A 35 0.34 -3.21 -9.26
C HIS A 35 0.94 -4.63 -9.19
N LEU A 36 2.25 -4.79 -9.36
CA LEU A 36 2.97 -6.06 -9.31
C LEU A 36 3.95 -6.15 -8.15
N THR A 37 4.61 -5.05 -7.79
CA THR A 37 5.75 -5.04 -6.86
C THR A 37 5.46 -4.30 -5.55
N GLN A 38 4.37 -3.53 -5.45
CA GLN A 38 4.05 -2.73 -4.26
C GLN A 38 3.03 -3.48 -3.37
N PRO A 39 3.43 -3.99 -2.19
CA PRO A 39 2.54 -4.78 -1.32
C PRO A 39 1.24 -4.07 -0.94
N LEU A 40 1.30 -2.74 -0.76
CA LEU A 40 0.15 -1.92 -0.41
C LEU A 40 -0.91 -1.95 -1.50
N ASP A 41 -0.51 -1.77 -2.75
CA ASP A 41 -1.41 -1.75 -3.90
C ASP A 41 -1.99 -3.14 -4.17
N ILE A 42 -1.16 -4.18 -4.06
CA ILE A 42 -1.55 -5.56 -4.37
C ILE A 42 -2.57 -6.11 -3.37
N SER A 43 -2.41 -5.84 -2.07
CA SER A 43 -3.17 -6.58 -1.03
C SER A 43 -3.86 -5.73 0.03
N LEU A 44 -3.56 -4.44 0.17
CA LEU A 44 -4.05 -3.65 1.31
C LEU A 44 -5.03 -2.55 0.89
N PHE A 45 -4.76 -1.82 -0.19
CA PHE A 45 -5.60 -0.71 -0.62
C PHE A 45 -6.96 -1.15 -1.18
N GLY A 46 -7.04 -2.30 -1.85
CA GLY A 46 -8.33 -2.86 -2.29
C GLY A 46 -9.29 -3.10 -1.12
N PRO A 47 -8.91 -3.92 -0.12
CA PRO A 47 -9.70 -4.14 1.09
C PRO A 47 -9.99 -2.86 1.88
N LEU A 48 -9.02 -1.94 2.00
CA LEU A 48 -9.20 -0.66 2.69
C LEU A 48 -10.30 0.18 2.04
N LYS A 49 -10.23 0.36 0.71
CA LYS A 49 -11.23 1.12 -0.05
C LYS A 49 -12.62 0.52 0.13
N ARG A 50 -12.74 -0.81 0.02
CA ARG A 50 -14.02 -1.51 0.22
C ARG A 50 -14.58 -1.28 1.62
N ALA A 51 -13.79 -1.56 2.66
CA ALA A 51 -14.22 -1.42 4.04
C ALA A 51 -14.61 0.03 4.38
N TYR A 52 -13.87 1.00 3.85
CA TYR A 52 -14.20 2.41 4.02
C TYR A 52 -15.49 2.78 3.29
N SER A 53 -15.65 2.36 2.02
CA SER A 53 -16.90 2.56 1.26
C SER A 53 -18.10 1.97 1.99
N ASP A 54 -17.99 0.80 2.60
CA ASP A 54 -19.07 0.19 3.38
C ASP A 54 -19.44 1.06 4.60
N LYS A 55 -18.45 1.64 5.30
CA LYS A 55 -18.69 2.57 6.41
C LYS A 55 -19.41 3.84 5.95
N ILE A 56 -18.97 4.44 4.84
CA ILE A 56 -19.59 5.64 4.28
C ILE A 56 -21.02 5.34 3.81
N ASN A 57 -21.26 4.21 3.15
CA ASN A 57 -22.60 3.81 2.73
C ASN A 57 -23.58 3.67 3.91
N ASN A 58 -23.11 3.18 5.06
CA ASN A 58 -23.93 3.08 6.26
C ASN A 58 -24.25 4.46 6.86
N LEU A 59 -23.29 5.38 6.88
CA LEU A 59 -23.53 6.76 7.33
C LEU A 59 -24.55 7.47 6.43
N VAL A 60 -24.42 7.30 5.11
CA VAL A 60 -25.35 7.87 4.13
C VAL A 60 -26.76 7.31 4.32
N ARG A 61 -26.90 6.00 4.55
CA ARG A 61 -28.19 5.37 4.88
C ARG A 61 -28.77 5.90 6.20
N GLY A 62 -27.92 6.33 7.13
CA GLY A 62 -28.30 7.01 8.37
C GLY A 62 -28.64 8.50 8.24
N GLY A 63 -28.66 9.04 7.01
CA GLY A 63 -29.02 10.43 6.74
C GLY A 63 -27.84 11.41 6.70
N VAL A 64 -26.60 10.93 6.81
CA VAL A 64 -25.41 11.79 6.66
C VAL A 64 -25.23 12.13 5.17
N THR A 65 -25.31 13.42 4.84
CA THR A 65 -25.17 13.89 3.46
C THR A 65 -23.74 14.35 3.12
N HIS A 66 -22.93 14.66 4.13
CA HIS A 66 -21.56 15.15 3.97
C HIS A 66 -20.65 14.52 5.03
N ILE A 67 -19.49 14.01 4.61
CA ILE A 67 -18.49 13.44 5.50
C ILE A 67 -17.56 14.55 5.99
N LYS A 68 -17.61 14.84 7.29
CA LYS A 68 -16.67 15.76 7.94
C LYS A 68 -15.45 15.00 8.45
N LYS A 69 -14.46 15.73 8.95
CA LYS A 69 -13.26 15.13 9.57
C LYS A 69 -13.62 14.20 10.75
N ASP A 70 -14.63 14.60 11.54
CA ASP A 70 -15.11 13.82 12.68
C ASP A 70 -15.77 12.50 12.26
N ASP A 71 -16.28 12.41 11.03
CA ASP A 71 -16.79 11.17 10.43
C ASP A 71 -15.66 10.35 9.77
N PHE A 72 -14.76 11.06 9.07
CA PHE A 72 -13.65 10.46 8.30
C PHE A 72 -12.71 9.66 9.18
N PHE A 73 -12.17 10.27 10.25
CA PHE A 73 -11.11 9.63 11.03
C PHE A 73 -11.57 8.32 11.69
N PRO A 74 -12.74 8.25 12.34
CA PRO A 74 -13.25 6.99 12.87
C PRO A 74 -13.56 5.95 11.78
N ALA A 75 -14.18 6.36 10.67
CA ALA A 75 -14.50 5.47 9.57
C ALA A 75 -13.24 4.88 8.92
N PHE A 76 -12.23 5.73 8.67
CA PHE A 76 -10.95 5.32 8.13
C PHE A 76 -10.20 4.40 9.09
N ARG A 77 -10.15 4.72 10.39
CA ARG A 77 -9.50 3.88 11.40
C ARG A 77 -10.13 2.48 11.45
N ALA A 78 -11.46 2.41 11.43
CA ALA A 78 -12.18 1.14 11.41
C ALA A 78 -11.88 0.35 10.13
N ALA A 79 -11.88 0.99 8.96
CA ALA A 79 -11.52 0.37 7.69
C ALA A 79 -10.06 -0.11 7.67
N PHE A 80 -9.15 0.67 8.24
CA PHE A 80 -7.73 0.35 8.36
C PHE A 80 -7.53 -0.93 9.19
N GLN A 81 -8.20 -1.07 10.33
CA GLN A 81 -8.14 -2.28 11.15
C GLN A 81 -8.67 -3.54 10.44
N VAL A 82 -9.62 -3.38 9.52
CA VAL A 82 -10.12 -4.49 8.69
C VAL A 82 -9.10 -4.88 7.63
N ALA A 83 -8.47 -3.91 6.98
CA ALA A 83 -7.56 -4.13 5.85
C ALA A 83 -6.13 -4.52 6.27
N PHE A 84 -5.56 -3.86 7.27
CA PHE A 84 -4.17 -4.04 7.73
C PHE A 84 -4.06 -5.16 8.76
N LYS A 85 -4.59 -6.33 8.43
CA LYS A 85 -4.38 -7.56 9.20
C LYS A 85 -3.05 -8.19 8.83
N GLU A 86 -2.40 -8.84 9.79
CA GLU A 86 -1.12 -9.53 9.60
C GLU A 86 -1.12 -10.46 8.38
N GLN A 87 -2.20 -11.23 8.19
CA GLN A 87 -2.35 -12.11 7.03
C GLN A 87 -2.33 -11.37 5.68
N ASN A 88 -2.96 -10.18 5.60
CA ASN A 88 -3.02 -9.40 4.37
C ASN A 88 -1.67 -8.74 4.10
N ILE A 89 -0.99 -8.27 5.15
CA ILE A 89 0.36 -7.70 5.07
C ILE A 89 1.32 -8.77 4.55
N LYS A 90 1.37 -9.93 5.20
CA LYS A 90 2.21 -11.06 4.78
C LYS A 90 1.90 -11.51 3.34
N SER A 91 0.62 -11.58 2.98
CA SER A 91 0.21 -11.92 1.62
C SER A 91 0.69 -10.89 0.59
N GLY A 92 0.63 -9.59 0.91
CA GLY A 92 1.12 -8.52 0.03
C GLY A 92 2.62 -8.62 -0.23
N PHE A 93 3.42 -8.80 0.81
CA PHE A 93 4.88 -8.98 0.65
C PHE A 93 5.25 -10.23 -0.15
N ARG A 94 4.52 -11.33 0.07
CA ARG A 94 4.72 -12.56 -0.70
C ARG A 94 4.32 -12.39 -2.16
N ALA A 95 3.19 -11.73 -2.42
CA ALA A 95 2.69 -11.50 -3.78
C ALA A 95 3.57 -10.54 -4.59
N ALA A 96 4.21 -9.59 -3.91
CA ALA A 96 5.25 -8.70 -4.46
C ALA A 96 6.62 -9.37 -4.66
N GLY A 97 6.78 -10.63 -4.23
CA GLY A 97 8.06 -11.34 -4.33
C GLY A 97 9.15 -10.79 -3.39
N LEU A 98 8.79 -10.05 -2.35
CA LEU A 98 9.74 -9.40 -1.44
C LEU A 98 10.06 -10.27 -0.23
N VAL A 99 9.05 -10.92 0.38
CA VAL A 99 9.23 -11.76 1.56
C VAL A 99 8.38 -13.04 1.47
N PRO A 100 8.99 -14.23 1.33
CA PRO A 100 10.41 -14.42 0.98
C PRO A 100 10.74 -13.79 -0.38
N PHE A 101 12.01 -13.47 -0.61
CA PHE A 101 12.43 -12.93 -1.90
C PHE A 101 12.23 -13.98 -3.01
N ASN A 102 11.35 -13.67 -3.95
CA ASN A 102 10.97 -14.56 -5.05
C ASN A 102 10.58 -13.72 -6.29
N PRO A 103 11.54 -13.43 -7.18
CA PRO A 103 11.29 -12.68 -8.41
C PRO A 103 10.21 -13.30 -9.31
N ASP A 104 10.10 -14.64 -9.34
CA ASP A 104 9.14 -15.33 -10.20
C ASP A 104 7.68 -15.01 -9.84
N ALA A 105 7.41 -14.64 -8.58
CA ALA A 105 6.08 -14.18 -8.13
C ALA A 105 5.62 -12.90 -8.85
N VAL A 106 6.57 -12.13 -9.41
CA VAL A 106 6.34 -10.93 -10.21
C VAL A 106 6.52 -11.23 -11.70
N LEU A 107 7.64 -11.85 -12.07
CA LEU A 107 8.01 -12.08 -13.48
C LEU A 107 7.01 -12.98 -14.22
N SER A 108 6.44 -13.98 -13.56
CA SER A 108 5.41 -14.86 -14.16
C SER A 108 4.13 -14.13 -14.58
N LYS A 109 3.88 -12.92 -14.06
CA LYS A 109 2.71 -12.09 -14.39
C LYS A 109 2.98 -11.11 -15.53
N LEU A 110 4.25 -10.94 -15.93
CA LEU A 110 4.61 -10.08 -17.04
C LEU A 110 4.32 -10.83 -18.35
N THR A 111 3.25 -10.42 -19.04
CA THR A 111 2.99 -10.89 -20.40
C THR A 111 4.01 -10.24 -21.34
N LEU A 112 5.14 -10.90 -21.56
CA LEU A 112 6.11 -10.48 -22.57
C LEU A 112 5.52 -10.79 -23.95
N ARG A 113 4.94 -9.77 -24.60
CA ARG A 113 4.74 -9.82 -26.05
C ARG A 113 6.09 -9.50 -26.68
N LEU A 114 6.81 -10.54 -27.08
CA LEU A 114 7.98 -10.45 -27.94
C LEU A 114 7.56 -10.07 -29.37
#